data_AF-A0A6L6GYR4-F1
#
_entry.id   AF-A0A6L6GYR4-F1
#
_cell.length_a   1.000
_cell.length_b   1.000
_cell.length_c   1.000
_cell.angle_alpha   90.00
_cell.angle_beta   90.00
_cell.angle_gamma   90.00
#
_symmetry.space_group_name_H-M   'P 1'
#
loop_
_entity.id
_entity.type
_entity.pdbx_description
1 polymer ?
#
loop_
_entity_poly.entity_id
_entity_poly.type
_entity_poly.pdbx_seq_one_letter_code
_entity_poly.pdbx_strand_id
1 'polypeptide(L)'
;MLTITATPNQTGVKVSGDYFDLDELNQALYKVLGPEGKYMGYEGSRMRILGVSYEIRHAAQGDRNIEFIFNGLNEHAKKKKGMIVPDKNIYYSAEVLWPEIIYTAIALKDFTQLHLKEAGGTQWDPLLHVITRFQAIVLDCLQGHVPEEEYKKVLEAFQAAPTVHDYAIQYVDFLNLRYLDMTKGQREKSLGAIAFKLAVHDQDYTAFRKQVLAAAEPTKKPIHEIAINLEYPEGIEW
;
A
#
# COMPACT_ATOMS: atom_id res chain seq x y z
N MET A 1 15.09 -7.57 5.99
CA MET A 1 13.76 -7.50 6.64
C MET A 1 12.94 -6.39 6.01
N LEU A 2 11.72 -6.70 5.59
CA LEU A 2 10.74 -5.73 5.11
C LEU A 2 10.42 -4.65 6.16
N THR A 3 10.48 -3.38 5.76
CA THR A 3 10.19 -2.19 6.57
C THR A 3 9.38 -1.17 5.79
N ILE A 4 8.62 -0.34 6.50
CA ILE A 4 7.92 0.81 5.95
C ILE A 4 8.25 2.02 6.83
N THR A 5 8.69 3.10 6.19
CA THR A 5 9.04 4.36 6.88
C THR A 5 8.45 5.54 6.14
N ALA A 6 7.91 6.53 6.84
CA ALA A 6 7.45 7.75 6.19
C ALA A 6 8.59 8.45 5.43
N THR A 7 8.25 9.05 4.30
CA THR A 7 9.18 9.85 3.52
C THR A 7 9.45 11.22 4.19
N PRO A 8 10.57 11.89 3.88
CA PRO A 8 10.97 13.12 4.57
C PRO A 8 9.92 14.25 4.56
N ASN A 9 9.15 14.38 3.48
CA ASN A 9 8.11 15.39 3.33
C ASN A 9 6.70 14.89 3.67
N GLN A 10 6.59 13.70 4.29
CA GLN A 10 5.31 13.09 4.66
C GLN A 10 4.37 12.94 3.47
N THR A 11 4.91 12.83 2.26
CA THR A 11 4.14 12.63 1.03
C THR A 11 3.66 11.19 0.92
N GLY A 12 4.45 10.26 1.44
CA GLY A 12 4.11 8.86 1.46
C GLY A 12 5.01 8.06 2.38
N VAL A 13 5.22 6.81 1.98
CA VAL A 13 6.09 5.86 2.66
C VAL A 13 7.09 5.27 1.71
N LYS A 14 8.24 4.86 2.25
CA LYS A 14 9.24 4.06 1.60
C LYS A 14 9.07 2.61 2.03
N VAL A 15 8.75 1.73 1.09
CA VAL A 15 8.69 0.27 1.31
C VAL A 15 10.08 -0.29 1.00
N SER A 16 10.74 -0.89 1.98
CA SER A 16 12.14 -1.29 1.87
C SER A 16 12.40 -2.69 2.40
N GLY A 17 13.38 -3.38 1.81
CA GLY A 17 13.81 -4.71 2.24
C GLY A 17 15.01 -5.18 1.41
N ASP A 18 15.54 -6.35 1.71
CA ASP A 18 16.43 -7.02 0.78
C ASP A 18 15.64 -7.60 -0.41
N TYR A 19 16.35 -8.21 -1.36
CA TYR A 19 15.72 -8.82 -2.54
C TYR A 19 14.62 -9.82 -2.16
N PHE A 20 14.88 -10.69 -1.18
CA PHE A 20 13.94 -11.75 -0.81
C PHE A 20 12.70 -11.20 -0.10
N ASP A 21 12.86 -10.16 0.72
CA ASP A 21 11.71 -9.48 1.34
C ASP A 21 10.74 -8.92 0.28
N LEU A 22 11.28 -8.22 -0.74
CA LEU A 22 10.45 -7.57 -1.76
C LEU A 22 9.89 -8.57 -2.78
N ASP A 23 10.66 -9.60 -3.13
CA ASP A 23 10.21 -10.67 -4.02
C ASP A 23 9.10 -11.52 -3.36
N GLU A 24 9.25 -11.89 -2.08
CA GLU A 24 8.23 -12.60 -1.32
C GLU A 24 6.92 -11.81 -1.24
N LEU A 25 7.01 -10.50 -0.96
CA LEU A 25 5.84 -9.62 -0.96
C LEU A 25 5.15 -9.58 -2.33
N ASN A 26 5.91 -9.44 -3.41
CA ASN A 26 5.35 -9.45 -4.76
C ASN A 26 4.65 -10.78 -5.07
N GLN A 27 5.31 -11.91 -4.79
CA GLN A 27 4.71 -13.24 -5.00
C GLN A 27 3.40 -13.41 -4.22
N ALA A 28 3.37 -12.96 -2.97
CA ALA A 28 2.17 -12.97 -2.15
C ALA A 28 1.04 -12.13 -2.76
N LEU A 29 1.34 -10.91 -3.23
CA LEU A 29 0.38 -10.02 -3.89
C LEU A 29 -0.20 -10.69 -5.15
N TYR A 30 0.64 -11.16 -6.08
CA TYR A 30 0.16 -11.82 -7.30
C TYR A 30 -0.70 -13.06 -7.01
N LYS A 31 -0.31 -13.86 -6.01
CA LYS A 31 -1.06 -15.06 -5.65
C LYS A 31 -2.45 -14.73 -5.10
N VAL A 32 -2.52 -13.80 -4.16
CA VAL A 32 -3.75 -13.43 -3.43
C VAL A 32 -4.72 -12.64 -4.31
N LEU A 33 -4.21 -11.76 -5.19
CA LEU A 33 -5.04 -11.04 -6.16
C LEU A 33 -5.60 -11.97 -7.25
N GLY A 34 -4.80 -12.98 -7.61
CA GLY A 34 -5.04 -13.90 -8.72
C GLY A 34 -5.01 -13.23 -10.10
N PRO A 35 -5.25 -14.02 -11.17
CA PRO A 35 -5.25 -13.52 -12.54
C PRO A 35 -6.32 -12.44 -12.81
N GLU A 36 -6.16 -11.76 -13.95
CA GLU A 36 -7.17 -10.89 -14.52
C GLU A 36 -8.52 -11.61 -14.67
N GLY A 37 -9.62 -10.90 -14.41
CA GLY A 37 -10.98 -11.45 -14.43
C GLY A 37 -11.33 -12.35 -13.23
N LYS A 38 -10.39 -12.65 -12.34
CA LYS A 38 -10.72 -13.25 -11.04
C LYS A 38 -11.50 -12.24 -10.19
N TYR A 39 -12.30 -12.69 -9.22
CA TYR A 39 -13.06 -11.84 -8.29
C TYR A 39 -13.76 -10.65 -8.95
N MET A 40 -14.90 -10.93 -9.59
CA MET A 40 -15.73 -9.91 -10.24
C MET A 40 -16.07 -8.78 -9.26
N GLY A 41 -15.97 -7.53 -9.73
CA GLY A 41 -16.22 -6.32 -8.95
C GLY A 41 -14.99 -5.79 -8.19
N TYR A 42 -13.84 -6.50 -8.24
CA TYR A 42 -12.60 -6.09 -7.58
C TYR A 42 -11.50 -5.64 -8.56
N GLU A 43 -11.81 -5.51 -9.84
CA GLU A 43 -10.85 -5.18 -10.91
C GLU A 43 -10.15 -3.85 -10.65
N GLY A 44 -10.92 -2.82 -10.27
CA GLY A 44 -10.37 -1.50 -9.93
C GLY A 44 -9.34 -1.59 -8.80
N SER A 45 -9.71 -2.21 -7.68
CA SER A 45 -8.82 -2.36 -6.53
C SER A 45 -7.61 -3.23 -6.86
N ARG A 46 -7.78 -4.29 -7.67
CA ARG A 46 -6.67 -5.11 -8.16
C ARG A 46 -5.65 -4.27 -8.92
N MET A 47 -6.12 -3.43 -9.86
CA MET A 47 -5.23 -2.57 -10.65
C MET A 47 -4.38 -1.66 -9.76
N ARG A 48 -4.98 -1.04 -8.72
CA ARG A 48 -4.25 -0.20 -7.77
C ARG A 48 -3.18 -0.96 -7.00
N ILE A 49 -3.53 -2.12 -6.44
CA ILE A 49 -2.58 -2.97 -5.72
C ILE A 49 -1.45 -3.45 -6.65
N LEU A 50 -1.77 -3.78 -7.90
CA LEU A 50 -0.76 -4.15 -8.91
C LEU A 50 0.16 -2.96 -9.26
N GLY A 51 -0.32 -1.72 -9.22
CA GLY A 51 0.51 -0.52 -9.34
C GLY A 51 1.54 -0.41 -8.21
N VAL A 52 1.14 -0.68 -6.96
CA VAL A 52 2.09 -0.74 -5.84
C VAL A 52 3.06 -1.91 -5.98
N SER A 53 2.59 -3.09 -6.38
CA SER A 53 3.44 -4.26 -6.65
C SER A 53 4.45 -3.98 -7.76
N TYR A 54 4.06 -3.22 -8.78
CA TYR A 54 4.95 -2.80 -9.86
C TYR A 54 6.15 -2.01 -9.31
N GLU A 55 5.91 -0.99 -8.49
CA GLU A 55 6.98 -0.19 -7.89
C GLU A 55 7.91 -1.03 -7.00
N ILE A 56 7.33 -1.93 -6.18
CA ILE A 56 8.11 -2.83 -5.31
C ILE A 56 8.97 -3.79 -6.14
N ARG A 57 8.43 -4.34 -7.23
CA ARG A 57 9.18 -5.23 -8.15
C ARG A 57 10.33 -4.51 -8.82
N HIS A 58 10.11 -3.28 -9.30
CA HIS A 58 11.17 -2.48 -9.90
C HIS A 58 12.26 -2.11 -8.88
N ALA A 59 11.90 -1.87 -7.63
CA ALA A 59 12.89 -1.74 -6.57
C ALA A 59 13.74 -3.01 -6.40
N ALA A 60 13.12 -4.18 -6.33
CA ALA A 60 13.85 -5.46 -6.21
C ALA A 60 14.78 -5.74 -7.40
N GLN A 61 14.48 -5.18 -8.58
CA GLN A 61 15.31 -5.26 -9.79
C GLN A 61 16.47 -4.25 -9.80
N GLY A 62 16.52 -3.33 -8.84
CA GLY A 62 17.53 -2.27 -8.78
C GLY A 62 17.19 -1.02 -9.61
N ASP A 63 15.97 -0.91 -10.13
CA ASP A 63 15.49 0.22 -10.95
C ASP A 63 14.99 1.41 -10.10
N ARG A 64 15.12 1.31 -8.77
CA ARG A 64 14.74 2.35 -7.80
C ARG A 64 15.90 2.58 -6.82
N ASN A 65 15.61 2.75 -5.54
CA ASN A 65 16.59 3.12 -4.53
C ASN A 65 17.40 1.92 -4.07
N ILE A 66 18.69 2.16 -3.78
CA ILE A 66 19.63 1.18 -3.23
C ILE A 66 20.28 1.78 -1.99
N GLU A 67 20.22 1.07 -0.86
CA GLU A 67 20.74 1.49 0.44
C GLU A 67 21.64 0.41 1.05
N PHE A 68 22.69 0.83 1.76
CA PHE A 68 23.60 -0.07 2.47
C PHE A 68 23.32 -0.07 3.97
N ILE A 69 22.71 -1.14 4.47
CA ILE A 69 22.25 -1.27 5.85
C ILE A 69 23.19 -2.17 6.64
N PHE A 70 23.60 -1.75 7.84
CA PHE A 70 24.48 -2.54 8.70
C PHE A 70 23.86 -3.91 9.04
N ASN A 71 24.63 -4.99 8.86
CA ASN A 71 24.14 -6.36 8.98
C ASN A 71 24.40 -7.01 10.36
N GLY A 72 24.83 -6.24 11.35
CA GLY A 72 25.14 -6.73 12.70
C GLY A 72 26.55 -7.27 12.86
N LEU A 73 27.34 -7.38 11.78
CA LEU A 73 28.69 -7.93 11.85
C LEU A 73 29.70 -6.89 12.34
N ASN A 74 30.11 -7.01 13.61
CA ASN A 74 31.10 -6.12 14.21
C ASN A 74 32.55 -6.60 13.99
N GLU A 75 33.49 -5.67 14.18
CA GLU A 75 34.93 -5.91 14.02
C GLU A 75 35.48 -7.05 14.90
N HIS A 76 34.91 -7.24 16.09
CA HIS A 76 35.33 -8.32 16.98
C HIS A 76 34.98 -9.70 16.40
N ALA A 77 33.75 -9.85 15.87
CA ALA A 77 33.30 -11.08 15.22
C ALA A 77 34.12 -11.41 13.97
N LYS A 78 34.43 -10.39 13.15
CA LYS A 78 35.30 -10.53 11.95
C LYS A 78 36.69 -11.05 12.34
N LYS A 79 37.33 -10.41 13.32
CA LYS A 79 38.68 -10.79 13.79
C LYS A 79 38.70 -12.19 14.41
N LYS A 80 37.73 -12.53 15.27
CA LYS A 80 37.65 -13.85 15.93
C LYS A 80 37.55 -15.00 14.92
N LYS A 81 36.87 -14.79 13.79
CA LYS A 81 36.70 -15.80 12.73
C LYS A 81 37.68 -15.66 11.56
N GLY A 82 38.59 -14.67 11.60
CA GLY A 82 39.52 -14.40 10.51
C GLY A 82 38.83 -14.09 9.17
N MET A 83 37.63 -13.50 9.19
CA MET A 83 36.83 -13.25 7.99
C MET A 83 37.00 -11.83 7.48
N ILE A 84 37.20 -11.68 6.17
CA ILE A 84 37.14 -10.40 5.44
C ILE A 84 35.83 -10.39 4.65
N VAL A 85 34.78 -9.83 5.24
CA VAL A 85 33.43 -9.79 4.65
C VAL A 85 32.77 -8.42 4.87
N PRO A 86 31.85 -7.99 3.99
CA PRO A 86 31.08 -6.77 4.19
C PRO A 86 30.26 -6.81 5.49
N ASP A 87 30.15 -5.67 6.17
CA ASP A 87 29.29 -5.46 7.33
C ASP A 87 27.97 -4.75 6.98
N LYS A 88 27.68 -4.63 5.69
CA LYS A 88 26.43 -4.06 5.18
C LYS A 88 25.75 -5.00 4.20
N ASN A 89 24.43 -5.06 4.30
CA ASN A 89 23.54 -5.67 3.33
C ASN A 89 23.02 -4.59 2.37
N ILE A 90 22.62 -5.02 1.18
CA ILE A 90 21.97 -4.16 0.19
C ILE A 90 20.46 -4.25 0.41
N TYR A 91 19.83 -3.10 0.59
CA TYR A 91 18.39 -2.95 0.66
C TYR A 91 17.92 -2.18 -0.57
N TYR A 92 16.77 -2.57 -1.08
CA TYR A 92 16.05 -1.90 -2.15
C TYR A 92 14.84 -1.19 -1.56
N SER A 93 14.36 -0.15 -2.22
CA SER A 93 13.09 0.47 -1.83
C SER A 93 12.41 1.23 -2.96
N ALA A 94 11.10 1.42 -2.78
CA ALA A 94 10.26 2.30 -3.59
C ALA A 94 9.37 3.15 -2.67
N GLU A 95 9.13 4.40 -3.09
CA GLU A 95 8.18 5.28 -2.46
C GLU A 95 6.76 5.09 -3.01
N VAL A 96 5.78 5.16 -2.12
CA VAL A 96 4.35 5.05 -2.43
C VAL A 96 3.61 6.12 -1.63
N LEU A 97 2.64 6.80 -2.25
CA LEU A 97 1.84 7.84 -1.58
C LEU A 97 1.09 7.28 -0.36
N TRP A 98 0.93 8.12 0.66
CA TRP A 98 0.22 7.73 1.88
C TRP A 98 -1.21 7.26 1.62
N PRO A 99 -2.06 7.97 0.85
CA PRO A 99 -3.41 7.49 0.59
C PRO A 99 -3.40 6.18 -0.23
N GLU A 100 -2.47 6.02 -1.18
CA GLU A 100 -2.32 4.79 -1.97
C GLU A 100 -1.97 3.56 -1.13
N ILE A 101 -0.96 3.67 -0.25
CA ILE A 101 -0.52 2.53 0.56
C ILE A 101 -1.57 2.14 1.62
N ILE A 102 -2.28 3.13 2.18
CA ILE A 102 -3.37 2.89 3.14
C ILE A 102 -4.53 2.20 2.43
N TYR A 103 -4.93 2.68 1.26
CA TYR A 103 -5.98 2.04 0.46
C TYR A 103 -5.58 0.61 0.07
N THR A 104 -4.33 0.41 -0.35
CA THR A 104 -3.77 -0.92 -0.66
C THR A 104 -3.91 -1.87 0.52
N ALA A 105 -3.55 -1.43 1.73
CA ALA A 105 -3.71 -2.21 2.94
C ALA A 105 -5.18 -2.56 3.23
N ILE A 106 -6.11 -1.61 3.04
CA ILE A 106 -7.56 -1.84 3.21
C ILE A 106 -8.04 -2.88 2.20
N ALA A 107 -7.76 -2.69 0.91
CA ALA A 107 -8.23 -3.56 -0.15
C ALA A 107 -7.70 -5.00 -0.02
N LEU A 108 -6.46 -5.18 0.43
CA LEU A 108 -5.87 -6.50 0.67
C LEU A 108 -6.62 -7.34 1.72
N LYS A 109 -7.37 -6.72 2.63
CA LYS A 109 -8.26 -7.43 3.57
C LYS A 109 -9.32 -8.23 2.83
N ASP A 110 -9.90 -7.68 1.77
CA ASP A 110 -10.92 -8.39 1.00
C ASP A 110 -10.28 -9.49 0.16
N PHE A 111 -9.17 -9.23 -0.51
CA PHE A 111 -8.48 -10.24 -1.33
C PHE A 111 -8.00 -11.44 -0.51
N THR A 112 -7.49 -11.22 0.70
CA THR A 112 -7.12 -12.33 1.60
C THR A 112 -8.32 -13.17 2.01
N GLN A 113 -9.47 -12.54 2.29
CA GLN A 113 -10.72 -13.26 2.58
C GLN A 113 -11.27 -14.01 1.35
N LEU A 114 -11.18 -13.41 0.16
CA LEU A 114 -11.60 -14.04 -1.09
C LEU A 114 -10.73 -15.25 -1.41
N HIS A 115 -9.41 -15.13 -1.28
CA HIS A 115 -8.45 -16.22 -1.45
C HIS A 115 -8.71 -17.37 -0.47
N LEU A 116 -9.02 -17.06 0.79
CA LEU A 116 -9.34 -18.08 1.80
C LEU A 116 -10.65 -18.83 1.50
N LYS A 117 -11.63 -18.15 0.90
CA LYS A 117 -12.93 -18.74 0.52
C LYS A 117 -12.84 -19.66 -0.70
N GLU A 118 -11.71 -19.70 -1.40
CA GLU A 118 -11.55 -20.59 -2.55
C GLU A 118 -11.45 -22.06 -2.17
N ALA A 119 -11.77 -22.94 -3.13
CA ALA A 119 -11.55 -24.37 -2.95
C ALA A 119 -10.07 -24.66 -2.70
N GLY A 120 -9.75 -25.15 -1.51
CA GLY A 120 -8.36 -25.39 -1.07
C GLY A 120 -7.68 -24.20 -0.38
N GLY A 121 -8.40 -23.10 -0.17
CA GLY A 121 -7.95 -22.00 0.68
C GLY A 121 -7.72 -22.47 2.12
N THR A 122 -6.61 -22.05 2.71
CA THR A 122 -6.25 -22.38 4.09
C THR A 122 -5.63 -21.18 4.77
N GLN A 123 -5.96 -20.98 6.06
CA GLN A 123 -5.35 -19.93 6.87
C GLN A 123 -3.84 -20.15 7.09
N TRP A 124 -3.35 -21.35 6.78
CA TRP A 124 -1.95 -21.74 6.90
C TRP A 124 -1.14 -21.49 5.61
N ASP A 125 -1.73 -20.82 4.62
CA ASP A 125 -0.99 -20.36 3.44
C ASP A 125 0.01 -19.28 3.89
N PRO A 126 1.34 -19.52 3.80
CA PRO A 126 2.35 -18.57 4.25
C PRO A 126 2.22 -17.19 3.59
N LEU A 127 1.72 -17.13 2.34
CA LEU A 127 1.58 -15.89 1.59
C LEU A 127 0.49 -14.98 2.19
N LEU A 128 -0.54 -15.54 2.85
CA LEU A 128 -1.51 -14.74 3.58
C LEU A 128 -0.86 -14.02 4.78
N HIS A 129 0.09 -14.67 5.45
CA HIS A 129 0.83 -14.07 6.55
C HIS A 129 1.80 -12.99 6.07
N VAL A 130 2.37 -13.11 4.86
CA VAL A 130 3.16 -12.04 4.23
C VAL A 130 2.28 -10.80 4.00
N ILE A 131 1.08 -10.97 3.44
CA ILE A 131 0.13 -9.86 3.27
C ILE A 131 -0.30 -9.25 4.61
N THR A 132 -0.62 -10.09 5.59
CA THR A 132 -1.05 -9.63 6.92
C THR A 132 0.07 -8.84 7.62
N ARG A 133 1.31 -9.32 7.50
CA ARG A 133 2.50 -8.61 8.00
C ARG A 133 2.68 -7.27 7.29
N PHE A 134 2.52 -7.22 5.98
CA PHE A 134 2.58 -5.98 5.21
C PHE A 134 1.52 -4.96 5.68
N GLN A 135 0.26 -5.38 5.87
CA GLN A 135 -0.79 -4.53 6.43
C GLN A 135 -0.43 -4.04 7.84
N ALA A 136 0.11 -4.91 8.69
CA ALA A 136 0.51 -4.55 10.05
C ALA A 136 1.63 -3.50 10.08
N ILE A 137 2.67 -3.63 9.23
CA ILE A 137 3.75 -2.64 9.19
C ILE A 137 3.33 -1.31 8.54
N VAL A 138 2.32 -1.31 7.65
CA VAL A 138 1.69 -0.05 7.18
C VAL A 138 1.01 0.68 8.34
N LEU A 139 0.21 -0.05 9.13
CA LEU A 139 -0.51 0.51 10.27
C LEU A 139 0.43 0.94 11.41
N ASP A 140 1.47 0.17 11.68
CA ASP A 140 2.52 0.53 12.66
C ASP A 140 3.25 1.80 12.24
N CYS A 141 3.62 1.93 10.95
CA CYS A 141 4.19 3.17 10.43
C CYS A 141 3.23 4.34 10.59
N LEU A 142 1.94 4.16 10.25
CA LEU A 142 0.91 5.18 10.42
C LEU A 142 0.75 5.63 11.88
N GLN A 143 0.79 4.70 12.83
CA GLN A 143 0.70 4.99 14.26
C GLN A 143 1.78 5.96 14.74
N GLY A 144 2.99 5.87 14.18
CA GLY A 144 4.11 6.78 14.50
C GLY A 144 3.90 8.21 14.01
N HIS A 145 2.93 8.47 13.15
CA HIS A 145 2.70 9.76 12.49
C HIS A 145 1.31 10.37 12.75
N VAL A 146 0.47 9.70 13.54
CA VAL A 146 -0.90 10.14 13.84
C VAL A 146 -1.08 10.18 15.37
N PRO A 147 -1.77 11.19 15.94
CA PRO A 147 -2.07 11.20 17.38
C PRO A 147 -2.79 9.92 17.82
N GLU A 148 -2.44 9.40 19.01
CA GLU A 148 -2.92 8.10 19.49
C GLU A 148 -4.46 7.94 19.43
N GLU A 149 -5.19 8.98 19.82
CA GLU A 149 -6.66 9.00 19.82
C GLU A 149 -7.26 9.01 18.40
N GLU A 150 -6.57 9.60 17.43
CA GLU A 150 -6.97 9.53 16.02
C GLU A 150 -6.64 8.16 15.44
N TYR A 151 -5.47 7.61 15.78
CA TYR A 151 -5.03 6.30 15.31
C TYR A 151 -5.99 5.18 15.77
N LYS A 152 -6.47 5.22 17.03
CA LYS A 152 -7.47 4.25 17.53
C LYS A 152 -8.72 4.23 16.64
N LYS A 153 -9.24 5.41 16.27
CA LYS A 153 -10.40 5.54 15.38
C LYS A 153 -10.12 5.02 13.97
N VAL A 154 -8.92 5.28 13.44
CA VAL A 154 -8.50 4.73 12.14
C VAL A 154 -8.43 3.21 12.19
N LEU A 155 -7.87 2.64 13.25
CA LEU A 155 -7.76 1.19 13.42
C LEU A 155 -9.13 0.52 13.52
N GLU A 156 -10.05 1.08 14.30
CA GLU A 156 -11.44 0.63 14.37
C GLU A 156 -12.12 0.69 13.00
N ALA A 157 -11.93 1.80 12.27
CA ALA A 157 -12.47 1.95 10.91
C ALA A 157 -11.88 0.93 9.94
N PHE A 158 -10.57 0.65 10.00
CA PHE A 158 -9.91 -0.34 9.16
C PHE A 158 -10.45 -1.76 9.41
N GLN A 159 -10.64 -2.12 10.69
CA GLN A 159 -11.23 -3.41 11.07
C GLN A 159 -12.67 -3.55 10.58
N ALA A 160 -13.46 -2.48 10.73
CA ALA A 160 -14.84 -2.42 10.28
C ALA A 160 -15.01 -2.04 8.80
N ALA A 161 -13.92 -1.85 8.06
CA ALA A 161 -13.96 -1.31 6.70
C ALA A 161 -14.92 -2.12 5.82
N PRO A 162 -15.86 -1.47 5.12
CA PRO A 162 -16.72 -2.11 4.14
C PRO A 162 -15.88 -2.74 3.03
N THR A 163 -16.50 -3.67 2.31
CA THR A 163 -15.84 -4.27 1.15
C THR A 163 -15.53 -3.23 0.06
N VAL A 164 -14.41 -3.41 -0.62
CA VAL A 164 -13.99 -2.64 -1.80
C VAL A 164 -14.59 -3.18 -3.11
N HIS A 165 -15.57 -4.08 -3.05
CA HIS A 165 -16.35 -4.50 -4.21
C HIS A 165 -17.04 -3.30 -4.88
N ASP A 166 -16.81 -3.11 -6.18
CA ASP A 166 -17.23 -1.95 -6.98
C ASP A 166 -16.86 -0.60 -6.36
N TYR A 167 -15.67 -0.53 -5.75
CA TYR A 167 -15.13 0.71 -5.21
C TYR A 167 -14.84 1.72 -6.32
N ALA A 168 -15.22 2.97 -6.11
CA ALA A 168 -14.88 4.07 -7.03
C ALA A 168 -13.41 4.47 -6.85
N ILE A 169 -12.50 3.73 -7.48
CA ILE A 169 -11.04 3.87 -7.33
C ILE A 169 -10.52 5.27 -7.67
N GLN A 170 -11.27 6.03 -8.45
CA GLN A 170 -11.04 7.43 -8.79
C GLN A 170 -11.01 8.34 -7.54
N TYR A 171 -11.69 7.93 -6.47
CA TYR A 171 -11.66 8.66 -5.20
C TYR A 171 -10.27 8.60 -4.55
N VAL A 172 -9.53 7.52 -4.74
CA VAL A 172 -8.15 7.40 -4.25
C VAL A 172 -7.24 8.36 -5.03
N ASP A 173 -7.43 8.53 -6.35
CA ASP A 173 -6.70 9.55 -7.12
C ASP A 173 -6.97 10.95 -6.63
N PHE A 174 -8.25 11.26 -6.39
CA PHE A 174 -8.66 12.54 -5.82
C PHE A 174 -7.96 12.81 -4.48
N LEU A 175 -7.88 11.80 -3.60
CA LEU A 175 -7.19 11.93 -2.32
C LEU A 175 -5.67 12.03 -2.48
N ASN A 176 -5.06 11.26 -3.39
CA ASN A 176 -3.63 11.35 -3.69
C ASN A 176 -3.24 12.75 -4.15
N LEU A 177 -3.95 13.32 -5.13
CA LEU A 177 -3.64 14.64 -5.67
C LEU A 177 -3.88 15.73 -4.64
N ARG A 178 -5.00 15.66 -3.91
CA ARG A 178 -5.26 16.56 -2.80
C ARG A 178 -4.16 16.51 -1.73
N TYR A 179 -3.58 15.32 -1.49
CA TYR A 179 -2.48 15.17 -0.53
C TYR A 179 -1.15 15.69 -1.07
N LEU A 180 -0.90 15.53 -2.39
CA LEU A 180 0.26 16.10 -3.06
C LEU A 180 0.26 17.63 -3.02
N ASP A 181 -0.89 18.26 -3.17
CA ASP A 181 -1.05 19.73 -3.10
C ASP A 181 -0.81 20.31 -1.69
N MET A 182 -0.73 19.47 -0.66
CA MET A 182 -0.49 19.90 0.71
C MET A 182 0.99 20.15 0.99
N THR A 183 1.27 21.15 1.83
CA THR A 183 2.57 21.27 2.49
C THR A 183 2.79 20.15 3.51
N LYS A 184 4.06 19.83 3.84
CA LYS A 184 4.41 18.84 4.87
C LYS A 184 3.60 19.00 6.17
N GLY A 185 3.50 20.21 6.70
CA GLY A 185 2.77 20.47 7.95
C GLY A 185 1.25 20.27 7.83
N GLN A 186 0.67 20.43 6.63
CA GLN A 186 -0.73 20.08 6.37
C GLN A 186 -0.91 18.57 6.25
N ARG A 187 0.05 17.86 5.64
CA ARG A 187 0.05 16.39 5.52
C ARG A 187 0.09 15.72 6.89
N GLU A 188 0.99 16.17 7.77
CA GLU A 188 1.10 15.68 9.16
C GLU A 188 -0.22 15.83 9.94
N LYS A 189 -0.92 16.96 9.77
CA LYS A 189 -2.19 17.23 10.47
C LYS A 189 -3.40 16.53 9.86
N SER A 190 -3.33 16.10 8.60
CA SER A 190 -4.47 15.54 7.87
C SER A 190 -4.37 14.04 7.63
N LEU A 191 -3.21 13.43 7.86
CA LEU A 191 -2.95 12.01 7.60
C LEU A 191 -3.97 11.10 8.30
N GLY A 192 -4.25 11.33 9.59
CA GLY A 192 -5.26 10.56 10.33
C GLY A 192 -6.66 10.66 9.72
N ALA A 193 -7.09 11.87 9.33
CA ALA A 193 -8.38 12.10 8.69
C ALA A 193 -8.49 11.45 7.31
N ILE A 194 -7.40 11.44 6.52
CA ILE A 194 -7.35 10.79 5.22
C ILE A 194 -7.39 9.27 5.36
N ALA A 195 -6.61 8.72 6.29
CA ALA A 195 -6.62 7.30 6.58
C ALA A 195 -8.03 6.83 6.99
N PHE A 196 -8.69 7.60 7.86
CA PHE A 196 -10.07 7.35 8.25
C PHE A 196 -11.02 7.39 7.05
N LYS A 197 -10.95 8.44 6.22
CA LYS A 197 -11.76 8.60 5.00
C LYS A 197 -11.64 7.46 4.00
N LEU A 198 -10.46 6.84 3.89
CA LEU A 198 -10.25 5.68 3.02
C LEU A 198 -10.88 4.41 3.62
N ALA A 199 -10.84 4.26 4.94
CA ALA A 199 -11.38 3.09 5.63
C ALA A 199 -12.91 3.08 5.73
N VAL A 200 -13.56 4.26 5.60
CA VAL A 200 -15.01 4.39 5.68
C VAL A 200 -15.64 4.73 4.34
N HIS A 201 -16.88 4.28 4.12
CA HIS A 201 -17.73 4.78 3.05
C HIS A 201 -18.55 5.97 3.57
N ASP A 202 -17.90 7.09 3.85
CA ASP A 202 -18.56 8.30 4.33
C ASP A 202 -19.47 8.94 3.26
N GLN A 203 -20.11 10.05 3.63
CA GLN A 203 -20.98 10.80 2.73
C GLN A 203 -20.21 11.35 1.51
N ASP A 204 -18.95 11.76 1.70
CA ASP A 204 -18.11 12.29 0.62
C ASP A 204 -17.81 11.19 -0.42
N TYR A 205 -17.36 10.02 0.04
CA TYR A 205 -17.15 8.86 -0.83
C TYR A 205 -18.45 8.44 -1.52
N THR A 206 -19.56 8.37 -0.78
CA THR A 206 -20.85 7.95 -1.34
C THR A 206 -21.34 8.91 -2.42
N ALA A 207 -21.21 10.22 -2.19
CA ALA A 207 -21.55 11.25 -3.16
C ALA A 207 -20.63 11.18 -4.39
N PHE A 208 -19.33 10.98 -4.19
CA PHE A 208 -18.36 10.81 -5.27
C PHE A 208 -18.69 9.57 -6.12
N ARG A 209 -18.88 8.41 -5.49
CA ARG A 209 -19.27 7.16 -6.14
C ARG A 209 -20.54 7.32 -6.98
N LYS A 210 -21.54 8.05 -6.47
CA LYS A 210 -22.78 8.33 -7.22
C LYS A 210 -22.51 9.11 -8.51
N GLN A 211 -21.58 10.07 -8.49
CA GLN A 211 -21.19 10.82 -9.69
C GLN A 211 -20.49 9.92 -10.71
N VAL A 212 -19.58 9.05 -10.26
CA VAL A 212 -18.89 8.10 -11.15
C VAL A 212 -19.89 7.11 -11.77
N LEU A 213 -20.85 6.60 -11.00
CA LEU A 213 -21.91 5.73 -11.51
C LEU A 213 -22.80 6.44 -12.55
N ALA A 214 -23.18 7.70 -12.30
CA ALA A 214 -23.96 8.48 -13.26
C ALA A 214 -23.19 8.72 -14.57
N ALA A 215 -21.86 8.84 -14.51
CA ALA A 215 -21.00 8.92 -15.70
C ALA A 215 -20.82 7.56 -16.39
N ALA A 216 -20.91 6.45 -15.65
CA ALA A 216 -20.81 5.09 -16.17
C ALA A 216 -22.05 4.65 -16.94
N GLU A 217 -23.26 5.03 -16.48
CA GLU A 217 -24.54 4.58 -17.05
C GLU A 217 -24.64 4.75 -18.58
N PRO A 218 -24.35 5.93 -19.17
CA PRO A 218 -24.47 6.12 -20.62
C PRO A 218 -23.45 5.31 -21.42
N THR A 219 -22.28 5.02 -20.83
CA THR A 219 -21.16 4.36 -21.50
C THR A 219 -21.18 2.84 -21.34
N LYS A 220 -22.00 2.31 -20.41
CA LYS A 220 -22.05 0.89 -20.01
C LYS A 220 -20.70 0.32 -19.58
N LYS A 221 -19.77 1.18 -19.20
CA LYS A 221 -18.47 0.77 -18.68
C LYS A 221 -18.58 0.44 -17.19
N PRO A 222 -17.77 -0.50 -16.69
CA PRO A 222 -17.58 -0.69 -15.25
C PRO A 222 -17.14 0.61 -14.56
N ILE A 223 -17.50 0.77 -13.29
CA ILE A 223 -17.20 2.00 -12.53
C ILE A 223 -15.70 2.34 -12.50
N HIS A 224 -14.84 1.33 -12.46
CA HIS A 224 -13.39 1.50 -12.40
C HIS A 224 -12.75 1.92 -13.74
N GLU A 225 -13.45 1.79 -14.86
CA GLU A 225 -12.98 2.22 -16.18
C GLU A 225 -13.34 3.67 -16.52
N ILE A 226 -14.11 4.33 -15.66
CA ILE A 226 -14.50 5.73 -15.87
C ILE A 226 -13.28 6.61 -15.66
N ALA A 227 -12.79 7.20 -16.74
CA ALA A 227 -11.71 8.16 -16.71
C ALA A 227 -12.16 9.46 -16.04
N ILE A 228 -11.31 9.99 -15.18
CA ILE A 228 -11.40 11.33 -14.60
C ILE A 228 -10.25 12.14 -15.17
N ASN A 229 -10.49 13.43 -15.45
CA ASN A 229 -9.47 14.31 -15.98
C ASN A 229 -8.57 14.83 -14.85
N LEU A 230 -7.75 13.93 -14.29
CA LEU A 230 -6.81 14.20 -13.22
C LEU A 230 -5.41 13.85 -13.71
N GLU A 231 -4.47 14.78 -13.59
CA GLU A 231 -3.07 14.59 -13.97
C GLU A 231 -2.20 14.63 -12.72
N TYR A 232 -1.36 13.61 -12.57
CA TYR A 232 -0.34 13.59 -11.53
C TYR A 232 0.86 14.45 -11.95
N PRO A 233 1.55 15.10 -11.01
CA PRO A 233 2.76 15.85 -11.32
C PRO A 233 3.85 14.92 -11.85
N GLU A 234 4.69 15.42 -12.77
CA GLU A 234 5.81 14.65 -13.36
C GLU A 234 6.84 14.21 -12.31
N GLY A 235 6.97 14.98 -11.23
CA GLY A 235 7.85 14.67 -10.10
C GLY A 235 7.12 14.79 -8.78
N ILE A 236 7.41 13.86 -7.87
CA ILE A 236 6.89 13.86 -6.50
C ILE A 236 8.05 14.18 -5.56
N GLU A 237 7.87 15.20 -4.73
CA GLU A 237 8.78 15.49 -3.63
C GLU A 237 8.41 14.59 -2.44
N TRP A 238 9.26 13.59 -2.16
CA TRP A 238 9.02 12.58 -1.13
C TRP A 238 9.36 13.07 0.27
#